data_AF-A0A0G1YVV8-F1
#
_entry.id   AF-A0A0G1YVV8-F1
#
_cell.length_a   1.000
_cell.length_b   1.000
_cell.length_c   1.000
_cell.angle_alpha   90.00
_cell.angle_beta   90.00
_cell.angle_gamma   90.00
#
_symmetry.space_group_name_H-M   'P 1'
#
loop_
_entity.id
_entity.type
_entity.pdbx_description
1 polymer ?
#
loop_
_entity_poly.entity_id
_entity_poly.type
_entity_poly.pdbx_seq_one_letter_code
_entity_poly.pdbx_strand_id
1 'polypeptide(L)'
;METGTKNSLTRPAELLGRAIRYERANWRRLMPVVAIYAFGGLALQLFFESGSRFMGRALFPAATVLVLAGAFLYVWGFVALLLALRDDRLDWRLAYQGALSFVARYAVAWLLYALIVTAGVLVFVVPGIYAAVLFSFVSYVLVFENTGALEALRRSRAYVRGHWWAVLWREIALGLMAMGAYLFVLLVLEILRLPDALKELLLTGANTLVVPVTSVYVLLMYRELKSLHHGKNSD
;
A
#
# COMPACT_ATOMS: atom_id res chain seq x y z
N MET A 1 -36.79 -0.10 -6.18
CA MET A 1 -36.39 0.10 -7.59
C MET A 1 -35.31 1.18 -7.61
N GLU A 2 -34.04 0.79 -7.65
CA GLU A 2 -32.94 1.68 -8.06
C GLU A 2 -32.16 0.94 -9.14
N THR A 3 -32.71 0.99 -10.34
CA THR A 3 -32.09 0.58 -11.58
C THR A 3 -31.36 1.78 -12.17
N GLY A 4 -30.02 1.70 -12.29
CA GLY A 4 -29.28 2.54 -13.22
C GLY A 4 -27.97 3.14 -12.71
N THR A 5 -26.91 2.34 -12.58
CA THR A 5 -25.50 2.79 -12.69
C THR A 5 -24.50 1.61 -12.72
N LYS A 6 -24.88 0.46 -13.28
CA LYS A 6 -24.08 -0.79 -13.14
C LYS A 6 -22.74 -0.86 -13.91
N ASN A 7 -22.30 0.20 -14.60
CA ASN A 7 -21.08 0.19 -15.42
C ASN A 7 -20.05 1.28 -15.11
N SER A 8 -20.30 2.17 -14.15
CA SER A 8 -19.34 3.23 -13.80
C SER A 8 -18.71 2.95 -12.43
N LEU A 9 -17.40 2.73 -12.41
CA LEU A 9 -16.60 2.62 -11.18
C LEU A 9 -16.85 3.83 -10.24
N THR A 10 -16.80 3.62 -8.93
CA THR A 10 -17.13 4.66 -7.93
C THR A 10 -16.16 5.84 -7.99
N ARG A 11 -16.63 7.05 -7.68
CA ARG A 11 -15.81 8.28 -7.71
C ARG A 11 -14.68 8.22 -6.67
N PRO A 12 -13.49 8.81 -6.95
CA PRO A 12 -12.36 8.80 -6.01
C PRO A 12 -12.71 9.35 -4.62
N ALA A 13 -13.39 10.49 -4.54
CA ALA A 13 -13.77 11.09 -3.25
C ALA A 13 -14.71 10.20 -2.43
N GLU A 14 -15.61 9.46 -3.11
CA GLU A 14 -16.53 8.54 -2.44
C GLU A 14 -15.80 7.28 -1.94
N LEU A 15 -14.87 6.74 -2.74
CA LEU A 15 -13.99 5.64 -2.31
C LEU A 15 -13.17 6.04 -1.08
N LEU A 16 -12.60 7.26 -1.07
CA LEU A 16 -11.87 7.78 0.07
C LEU A 16 -12.77 7.94 1.29
N GLY A 17 -13.98 8.48 1.13
CA GLY A 17 -14.96 8.58 2.22
C GLY A 17 -15.35 7.22 2.80
N ARG A 18 -15.53 6.20 1.94
CA ARG A 18 -15.78 4.81 2.38
C ARG A 18 -14.58 4.24 3.12
N ALA A 19 -13.36 4.48 2.63
CA ALA A 19 -12.13 4.04 3.28
C ALA A 19 -11.99 4.63 4.69
N ILE A 20 -12.10 5.95 4.83
CA ILE A 20 -12.02 6.64 6.14
C ILE A 20 -13.10 6.15 7.10
N ARG A 21 -14.33 5.92 6.64
CA ARG A 21 -15.40 5.37 7.49
C ARG A 21 -15.09 3.96 7.97
N TYR A 22 -14.60 3.10 7.08
CA TYR A 22 -14.22 1.74 7.44
C TYR A 22 -13.09 1.75 8.48
N GLU A 23 -12.09 2.60 8.32
CA GLU A 23 -11.02 2.72 9.31
C GLU A 23 -11.50 3.22 10.66
N ARG A 24 -12.32 4.28 10.68
CA ARG A 24 -12.87 4.82 11.92
C ARG A 24 -13.70 3.77 12.67
N ALA A 25 -14.43 2.92 11.95
CA ALA A 25 -15.17 1.83 12.55
C ALA A 25 -14.27 0.71 13.12
N ASN A 26 -13.10 0.48 12.50
CA ASN A 26 -12.20 -0.64 12.82
C ASN A 26 -10.89 -0.24 13.50
N TRP A 27 -10.74 1.02 13.93
CA TRP A 27 -9.46 1.58 14.36
C TRP A 27 -8.80 0.80 15.50
N ARG A 28 -9.58 0.32 16.47
CA ARG A 28 -9.06 -0.45 17.62
C ARG A 28 -8.36 -1.73 17.20
N ARG A 29 -8.81 -2.34 16.11
CA ARG A 29 -8.30 -3.59 15.57
C ARG A 29 -7.13 -3.37 14.61
N LEU A 30 -7.22 -2.33 13.78
CA LEU A 30 -6.18 -2.00 12.80
C LEU A 30 -4.98 -1.29 13.43
N MET A 31 -5.19 -0.49 14.48
CA MET A 31 -4.14 0.35 15.08
C MET A 31 -2.91 -0.44 15.56
N PRO A 32 -3.02 -1.60 16.24
CA PRO A 32 -1.84 -2.39 16.59
C PRO A 32 -1.04 -2.85 15.37
N VAL A 33 -1.73 -3.20 14.27
CA VAL A 33 -1.08 -3.61 13.01
C VAL A 33 -0.39 -2.41 12.35
N VAL A 34 -1.08 -1.28 12.28
CA VAL A 34 -0.54 -0.04 11.74
C VAL A 34 0.65 0.44 12.58
N ALA A 35 0.62 0.30 13.90
CA ALA A 35 1.71 0.73 14.79
C ALA A 35 3.00 -0.08 14.57
N ILE A 36 2.91 -1.40 14.44
CA ILE A 36 4.09 -2.25 14.16
C ILE A 36 4.63 -1.97 12.75
N TYR A 37 3.74 -1.79 11.77
CA TYR A 37 4.12 -1.35 10.43
C TYR A 37 4.83 0.02 10.45
N ALA A 38 4.29 0.99 11.19
CA ALA A 38 4.87 2.32 11.39
C ALA A 38 6.27 2.25 11.99
N PHE A 39 6.42 1.42 13.02
CA PHE A 39 7.68 1.23 13.70
C PHE A 39 8.76 0.67 12.75
N GLY A 40 8.41 -0.32 11.92
CA GLY A 40 9.30 -0.83 10.88
C GLY A 40 9.69 0.24 9.87
N GLY A 41 8.74 1.06 9.43
CA GLY A 41 8.99 2.19 8.52
C GLY A 41 9.88 3.28 9.12
N LEU A 42 9.61 3.70 10.36
CA LEU A 42 10.40 4.69 11.08
C LEU A 42 11.83 4.20 11.32
N ALA A 43 12.01 2.95 11.71
CA ALA A 43 13.34 2.36 11.88
C ALA A 43 14.14 2.39 10.57
N LEU A 44 13.47 2.09 9.44
CA LEU A 44 14.08 2.16 8.12
C LEU A 44 14.43 3.60 7.70
N GLN A 45 13.54 4.56 7.96
CA GLN A 45 13.78 5.98 7.68
C GLN A 45 14.98 6.52 8.46
N LEU A 46 14.98 6.35 9.78
CA LEU A 46 16.09 6.77 10.65
C LEU A 46 17.41 6.12 10.24
N PHE A 47 17.34 4.86 9.78
CA PHE A 47 18.48 4.20 9.20
C PHE A 47 18.97 4.91 7.95
N PHE A 48 18.13 5.21 6.96
CA PHE A 48 18.61 5.84 5.72
C PHE A 48 19.20 7.23 5.96
N GLU A 49 18.58 8.01 6.85
CA GLU A 49 19.07 9.34 7.26
C GLU A 49 20.43 9.24 7.97
N SER A 50 20.56 8.29 8.90
CA SER A 50 21.78 8.12 9.72
C SER A 50 22.85 7.26 9.03
N GLY A 51 22.45 6.34 8.17
CA GLY A 51 23.25 5.30 7.52
C GLY A 51 24.30 5.88 6.58
N SER A 52 23.97 7.02 5.94
CA SER A 52 24.91 7.85 5.21
C SER A 52 26.15 8.24 6.04
N ARG A 53 25.98 8.41 7.37
CA ARG A 53 27.04 8.76 8.33
C ARG A 53 27.86 7.55 8.79
N PHE A 54 27.37 6.33 8.57
CA PHE A 54 28.03 5.08 8.93
C PHE A 54 28.73 4.41 7.75
N MET A 55 28.52 4.91 6.53
CA MET A 55 29.18 4.42 5.31
C MET A 55 30.70 4.46 5.49
N GLY A 56 31.35 3.28 5.51
CA GLY A 56 32.81 3.14 5.69
C GLY A 56 33.31 2.97 7.13
N ARG A 57 32.43 2.87 8.14
CA ARG A 57 32.82 2.59 9.55
C ARG A 57 32.66 1.11 9.88
N ALA A 58 33.35 0.65 10.93
CA ALA A 58 33.22 -0.72 11.47
C ALA A 58 31.78 -1.11 11.88
N LEU A 59 30.88 -0.13 12.00
CA LEU A 59 29.47 -0.32 12.33
C LEU A 59 28.58 -0.71 11.12
N PHE A 60 29.11 -0.66 9.89
CA PHE A 60 28.34 -0.92 8.66
C PHE A 60 27.62 -2.30 8.63
N PRO A 61 28.21 -3.42 9.11
CA PRO A 61 27.51 -4.70 9.14
C PRO A 61 26.30 -4.71 10.08
N ALA A 62 26.43 -4.14 11.28
CA ALA A 62 25.34 -4.03 12.25
C ALA A 62 24.21 -3.13 11.70
N ALA A 63 24.60 -2.03 11.07
CA ALA A 63 23.72 -1.15 10.31
C ALA A 63 22.91 -1.92 9.25
N THR A 64 23.57 -2.72 8.43
CA THR A 64 22.93 -3.54 7.39
C THR A 64 21.92 -4.54 7.97
N VAL A 65 22.24 -5.19 9.09
CA VAL A 65 21.29 -6.12 9.75
C VAL A 65 20.03 -5.39 10.23
N LEU A 66 20.17 -4.20 10.79
CA LEU A 66 19.03 -3.38 11.24
C LEU A 66 18.13 -2.96 10.07
N VAL A 67 18.70 -2.65 8.90
CA VAL A 67 17.94 -2.38 7.67
C VAL A 67 17.11 -3.56 7.26
N LEU A 68 17.74 -4.72 7.18
CA LEU A 68 17.06 -5.94 6.73
C LEU A 68 15.93 -6.30 7.70
N ALA A 69 16.14 -6.12 9.01
CA ALA A 69 15.11 -6.28 10.02
C ALA A 69 13.97 -5.27 9.85
N GLY A 70 14.27 -3.98 9.66
CA GLY A 70 13.28 -2.92 9.44
C GLY A 70 12.45 -3.15 8.15
N ALA A 71 13.12 -3.49 7.05
CA ALA A 71 12.48 -3.83 5.79
C ALA A 71 11.59 -5.07 5.92
N PHE A 72 12.04 -6.10 6.64
CA PHE A 72 11.23 -7.28 6.94
C PHE A 72 9.98 -6.90 7.74
N LEU A 73 10.13 -6.13 8.83
CA LEU A 73 9.01 -5.67 9.65
C LEU A 73 7.99 -4.84 8.85
N TYR A 74 8.48 -3.98 7.95
CA TYR A 74 7.64 -3.17 7.07
C TYR A 74 6.82 -4.05 6.12
N VAL A 75 7.46 -4.99 5.42
CA VAL A 75 6.78 -5.93 4.51
C VAL A 75 5.80 -6.82 5.28
N TRP A 76 6.24 -7.40 6.39
CA TRP A 76 5.43 -8.28 7.23
C TRP A 76 4.22 -7.54 7.82
N GLY A 77 4.41 -6.31 8.27
CA GLY A 77 3.33 -5.43 8.77
C GLY A 77 2.31 -5.08 7.69
N PHE A 78 2.74 -4.78 6.47
CA PHE A 78 1.82 -4.50 5.38
C PHE A 78 1.00 -5.75 4.99
N VAL A 79 1.63 -6.93 4.93
CA VAL A 79 0.92 -8.19 4.67
C VAL A 79 -0.07 -8.51 5.79
N ALA A 80 0.30 -8.27 7.05
CA ALA A 80 -0.60 -8.43 8.20
C ALA A 80 -1.79 -7.46 8.12
N LEU A 81 -1.57 -6.23 7.67
CA LEU A 81 -2.64 -5.27 7.41
C LEU A 81 -3.62 -5.82 6.36
N LEU A 82 -3.12 -6.32 5.23
CA LEU A 82 -3.97 -6.90 4.20
C LEU A 82 -4.75 -8.13 4.70
N LEU A 83 -4.17 -8.97 5.56
CA LEU A 83 -4.89 -10.08 6.19
C LEU A 83 -5.96 -9.60 7.17
N ALA A 84 -5.68 -8.56 7.95
CA ALA A 84 -6.66 -7.94 8.84
C ALA A 84 -7.84 -7.34 8.06
N LEU A 85 -7.59 -6.78 6.87
CA LEU A 85 -8.61 -6.30 5.94
C LEU A 85 -9.34 -7.42 5.17
N ARG A 86 -8.74 -8.61 5.10
CA ARG A 86 -9.31 -9.78 4.41
C ARG A 86 -10.39 -10.46 5.25
N ASP A 87 -10.13 -10.64 6.53
CA ASP A 87 -11.06 -11.29 7.45
C ASP A 87 -11.24 -10.41 8.68
N ASP A 88 -12.45 -9.87 8.85
CA ASP A 88 -12.77 -8.94 9.92
C ASP A 88 -12.69 -9.55 11.33
N ARG A 89 -12.60 -10.88 11.43
CA ARG A 89 -12.58 -11.63 12.69
C ARG A 89 -11.18 -11.88 13.23
N LEU A 90 -10.13 -11.68 12.42
CA LEU A 90 -8.76 -11.95 12.83
C LEU A 90 -8.29 -10.93 13.86
N ASP A 91 -7.81 -11.40 15.01
CA ASP A 91 -7.03 -10.58 15.94
C ASP A 91 -5.70 -10.16 15.29
N TRP A 92 -5.13 -9.03 15.69
CA TRP A 92 -3.90 -8.48 15.12
C TRP A 92 -2.74 -9.48 15.26
N ARG A 93 -2.68 -10.24 16.36
CA ARG A 93 -1.67 -11.30 16.56
C ARG A 93 -1.77 -12.40 15.52
N LEU A 94 -2.99 -12.87 15.26
CA LEU A 94 -3.27 -13.91 14.27
C LEU A 94 -3.02 -13.40 12.86
N ALA A 95 -3.29 -12.12 12.58
CA ALA A 95 -2.96 -11.50 11.30
C ALA A 95 -1.43 -11.52 11.04
N TYR A 96 -0.62 -11.20 12.06
CA TYR A 96 0.84 -11.28 11.97
C TYR A 96 1.36 -12.71 11.82
N GLN A 97 0.81 -13.67 12.57
CA GLN A 97 1.18 -15.08 12.43
C GLN A 97 0.84 -15.60 11.02
N GLY A 98 -0.35 -15.28 10.51
CA GLY A 98 -0.76 -15.64 9.15
C GLY A 98 0.09 -14.97 8.09
N ALA A 99 0.53 -13.74 8.30
CA ALA A 99 1.29 -12.95 7.33
C ALA A 99 2.61 -13.61 6.93
N LEU A 100 3.27 -14.33 7.85
CA LEU A 100 4.54 -15.03 7.57
C LEU A 100 4.42 -15.99 6.37
N SER A 101 3.28 -16.64 6.21
CA SER A 101 3.03 -17.58 5.11
C SER A 101 2.96 -16.90 3.73
N PHE A 102 2.73 -15.58 3.70
CA PHE A 102 2.61 -14.78 2.49
C PHE A 102 3.87 -13.95 2.19
N VAL A 103 4.69 -13.59 3.17
CA VAL A 103 5.85 -12.68 3.02
C VAL A 103 6.77 -13.11 1.87
N ALA A 104 7.11 -14.40 1.77
CA ALA A 104 7.98 -14.88 0.69
C ALA A 104 7.35 -14.68 -0.70
N ARG A 105 6.06 -15.04 -0.87
CA ARG A 105 5.35 -14.88 -2.14
C ARG A 105 5.15 -13.41 -2.48
N TYR A 106 4.89 -12.58 -1.47
CA TYR A 106 4.78 -11.13 -1.58
C TYR A 106 6.09 -10.52 -2.06
N ALA A 107 7.22 -10.88 -1.44
CA ALA A 107 8.55 -10.41 -1.85
C ALA A 107 8.88 -10.79 -3.30
N VAL A 108 8.59 -12.04 -3.70
CA VAL A 108 8.75 -12.49 -5.10
C VAL A 108 7.84 -11.71 -6.05
N ALA A 109 6.58 -11.47 -5.68
CA ALA A 109 5.65 -10.71 -6.51
C ALA A 109 6.10 -9.26 -6.71
N TRP A 110 6.61 -8.62 -5.67
CA TRP A 110 7.15 -7.26 -5.73
C TRP A 110 8.48 -7.18 -6.48
N LEU A 111 9.33 -8.20 -6.38
CA LEU A 111 10.54 -8.31 -7.20
C LEU A 111 10.19 -8.39 -8.68
N LEU A 112 9.24 -9.26 -9.05
CA LEU A 112 8.76 -9.39 -10.43
C LEU A 112 8.10 -8.08 -10.92
N TYR A 113 7.26 -7.46 -10.10
CA TYR A 113 6.67 -6.15 -10.39
C TYR A 113 7.75 -5.10 -10.68
N ALA A 114 8.74 -4.98 -9.79
CA ALA A 114 9.82 -4.02 -9.92
C ALA A 114 10.64 -4.25 -11.19
N LEU A 115 10.96 -5.51 -11.51
CA LEU A 115 11.67 -5.85 -12.75
C LEU A 115 10.86 -5.46 -13.99
N ILE A 116 9.56 -5.78 -14.03
CA ILE A 116 8.70 -5.47 -15.19
C ILE A 116 8.54 -3.95 -15.37
N VAL A 117 8.28 -3.22 -14.29
CA VAL A 117 8.10 -1.77 -14.34
C VAL A 117 9.41 -1.07 -14.70
N THR A 118 10.53 -1.48 -14.10
CA THR A 118 11.86 -0.90 -14.39
C THR A 118 12.25 -1.18 -15.84
N ALA A 119 12.09 -2.41 -16.33
CA ALA A 119 12.33 -2.74 -17.73
C ALA A 119 11.44 -1.89 -18.67
N GLY A 120 10.17 -1.69 -18.29
CA GLY A 120 9.27 -0.79 -19.00
C GLY A 120 9.82 0.63 -19.07
N VAL A 121 10.16 1.23 -17.93
CA VAL A 121 10.70 2.60 -17.84
C VAL A 121 12.02 2.76 -18.61
N LEU A 122 12.91 1.76 -18.55
CA LEU A 122 14.20 1.78 -19.27
C LEU A 122 14.01 1.81 -20.79
N VAL A 123 12.99 1.14 -21.32
CA VAL A 123 12.64 1.25 -22.74
C VAL A 123 11.99 2.59 -23.02
N PHE A 124 10.96 2.95 -22.25
CA PHE A 124 10.31 4.26 -22.31
C PHE A 124 9.40 4.47 -21.09
N VAL A 125 9.20 5.71 -20.66
CA VAL A 125 8.41 6.03 -19.45
C VAL A 125 6.97 5.50 -19.55
N VAL A 126 6.34 5.60 -20.72
CA VAL A 126 4.93 5.19 -20.92
C VAL A 126 4.70 3.68 -20.71
N PRO A 127 5.49 2.75 -21.30
CA PRO A 127 5.46 1.32 -20.97
C PRO A 127 5.59 1.01 -19.47
N GLY A 128 6.45 1.74 -18.77
CA GLY A 128 6.61 1.62 -17.32
C GLY A 128 5.34 1.96 -16.56
N ILE A 129 4.72 3.11 -16.86
CA ILE A 129 3.45 3.53 -16.24
C ILE A 129 2.33 2.55 -16.61
N TYR A 130 2.28 2.10 -17.86
CA TYR A 130 1.29 1.12 -18.29
C TYR A 130 1.36 -0.17 -17.48
N ALA A 131 2.55 -0.73 -17.29
CA ALA A 131 2.78 -1.90 -16.47
C ALA A 131 2.43 -1.66 -14.98
N ALA A 132 2.84 -0.54 -14.41
CA ALA A 132 2.57 -0.20 -13.01
C ALA A 132 1.07 -0.24 -12.69
N VAL A 133 0.25 0.35 -13.56
CA VAL A 133 -1.22 0.36 -13.40
C VAL A 133 -1.83 -1.03 -13.59
N LEU A 134 -1.32 -1.87 -14.50
CA LEU A 134 -1.82 -3.24 -14.67
C LEU A 134 -1.61 -4.11 -13.42
N PHE A 135 -0.58 -3.81 -12.64
CA PHE A 135 -0.15 -4.60 -11.50
C PHE A 135 -0.40 -3.92 -10.15
N SER A 136 -1.19 -2.85 -10.11
CA SER A 136 -1.51 -2.12 -8.87
C SER A 136 -2.21 -2.98 -7.81
N PHE A 137 -2.90 -4.06 -8.22
CA PHE A 137 -3.66 -4.92 -7.32
C PHE A 137 -2.96 -6.22 -6.92
N VAL A 138 -1.70 -6.44 -7.31
CA VAL A 138 -0.97 -7.70 -7.06
C VAL A 138 -1.00 -8.12 -5.60
N SER A 139 -0.73 -7.19 -4.68
CA SER A 139 -0.76 -7.44 -3.24
C SER A 139 -2.12 -7.94 -2.76
N TYR A 140 -3.21 -7.35 -3.26
CA TYR A 140 -4.58 -7.70 -2.90
C TYR A 140 -4.96 -9.06 -3.47
N VAL A 141 -4.67 -9.31 -4.75
CA VAL A 141 -4.92 -10.62 -5.36
C VAL A 141 -4.19 -11.73 -4.59
N LEU A 142 -2.89 -11.52 -4.31
CA LEU A 142 -2.07 -12.50 -3.61
C LEU A 142 -2.65 -12.87 -2.24
N VAL A 143 -3.01 -11.87 -1.44
CA VAL A 143 -3.50 -12.08 -0.07
C VAL A 143 -4.96 -12.54 -0.04
N PHE A 144 -5.85 -11.90 -0.81
CA PHE A 144 -7.29 -12.18 -0.75
C PHE A 144 -7.69 -13.44 -1.51
N GLU A 145 -6.96 -13.79 -2.57
CA GLU A 145 -7.21 -14.98 -3.39
C GLU A 145 -6.24 -16.12 -3.09
N ASN A 146 -5.29 -15.91 -2.16
CA ASN A 146 -4.29 -16.91 -1.75
C ASN A 146 -3.51 -17.50 -2.93
N THR A 147 -3.11 -16.66 -3.88
CA THR A 147 -2.40 -17.10 -5.09
C THR A 147 -0.88 -17.08 -4.91
N GLY A 148 -0.17 -17.72 -5.84
CA GLY A 148 1.26 -17.50 -6.01
C GLY A 148 1.58 -16.13 -6.63
N ALA A 149 2.85 -15.74 -6.62
CA ALA A 149 3.32 -14.44 -7.12
C ALA A 149 2.98 -14.19 -8.61
N LEU A 150 3.31 -15.15 -9.47
CA LEU A 150 3.07 -15.02 -10.92
C LEU A 150 1.57 -15.00 -11.26
N GLU A 151 0.78 -15.81 -10.56
CA GLU A 151 -0.66 -15.83 -10.75
C GLU A 151 -1.33 -14.53 -10.28
N ALA A 152 -0.82 -13.94 -9.19
CA ALA A 152 -1.28 -12.64 -8.71
C ALA A 152 -1.09 -11.52 -9.77
N LEU A 153 0.06 -11.51 -10.45
CA LEU A 153 0.35 -10.59 -11.56
C LEU A 153 -0.62 -10.80 -12.73
N ARG A 154 -0.85 -12.05 -13.13
CA ARG A 154 -1.78 -12.38 -14.23
C ARG A 154 -3.20 -11.93 -13.94
N ARG A 155 -3.70 -12.22 -12.74
CA ARG A 155 -5.06 -11.84 -12.31
C ARG A 155 -5.21 -10.33 -12.13
N SER A 156 -4.23 -9.64 -11.53
CA SER A 156 -4.25 -8.17 -11.46
C SER A 156 -4.39 -7.57 -12.86
N ARG A 157 -3.56 -8.02 -13.81
CA ARG A 157 -3.64 -7.58 -15.21
C ARG A 157 -5.01 -7.85 -15.82
N ALA A 158 -5.62 -9.02 -15.55
CA ALA A 158 -6.95 -9.36 -16.05
C ALA A 158 -8.05 -8.44 -15.49
N TYR A 159 -7.97 -8.07 -14.21
CA TYR A 159 -8.92 -7.14 -13.58
C TYR A 159 -8.79 -5.70 -14.11
N VAL A 160 -7.57 -5.24 -14.37
CA VAL A 160 -7.33 -3.88 -14.88
C VAL A 160 -7.60 -3.76 -16.38
N ARG A 161 -7.45 -4.84 -17.14
CA ARG A 161 -7.64 -4.83 -18.59
C ARG A 161 -9.07 -4.40 -18.96
N GLY A 162 -9.17 -3.34 -19.75
CA GLY A 162 -10.45 -2.70 -20.11
C GLY A 162 -10.84 -1.50 -19.22
N HIS A 163 -10.17 -1.32 -18.08
CA HIS A 163 -10.41 -0.23 -17.13
C HIS A 163 -9.13 0.57 -16.80
N TRP A 164 -8.07 0.41 -17.61
CA TRP A 164 -6.74 0.96 -17.33
C TRP A 164 -6.75 2.47 -17.05
N TRP A 165 -7.39 3.27 -17.89
CA TRP A 165 -7.52 4.72 -17.67
C TRP A 165 -8.30 5.06 -16.40
N ALA A 166 -9.31 4.26 -16.09
CA ALA A 166 -10.14 4.46 -14.91
C ALA A 166 -9.35 4.15 -13.61
N VAL A 167 -8.42 3.19 -13.65
CA VAL A 167 -7.49 2.91 -12.55
C VAL A 167 -6.43 4.01 -12.46
N LEU A 168 -5.79 4.37 -13.58
CA LEU A 168 -4.76 5.41 -13.60
C LEU A 168 -5.27 6.72 -12.98
N TRP A 169 -6.44 7.22 -13.39
CA TRP A 169 -6.96 8.49 -12.85
C TRP A 169 -7.30 8.40 -11.35
N ARG A 170 -7.70 7.23 -10.86
CA ARG A 170 -7.95 6.98 -9.43
C ARG A 170 -6.67 6.95 -8.62
N GLU A 171 -5.59 6.38 -9.15
CA GLU A 171 -4.26 6.39 -8.53
C GLU A 171 -3.70 7.82 -8.50
N ILE A 172 -3.85 8.59 -9.58
CA ILE A 172 -3.46 10.01 -9.63
C ILE A 172 -4.26 10.81 -8.60
N ALA A 173 -5.60 10.65 -8.58
CA ALA A 173 -6.45 11.35 -7.62
C ALA A 173 -6.07 11.01 -6.17
N LEU A 174 -5.82 9.73 -5.87
CA LEU A 174 -5.37 9.27 -4.56
C LEU A 174 -4.03 9.92 -4.18
N GLY A 175 -3.06 9.93 -5.09
CA GLY A 175 -1.76 10.56 -4.90
C GLY A 175 -1.86 12.06 -4.65
N LEU A 176 -2.70 12.78 -5.40
CA LEU A 176 -2.93 14.22 -5.20
C LEU A 176 -3.60 14.50 -3.85
N MET A 177 -4.55 13.68 -3.41
CA MET A 177 -5.19 13.82 -2.11
C MET A 177 -4.19 13.55 -0.97
N ALA A 178 -3.36 12.52 -1.09
CA ALA A 178 -2.30 12.21 -0.13
C ALA A 178 -1.24 13.31 -0.06
N MET A 179 -0.83 13.84 -1.22
CA MET A 179 0.09 14.98 -1.32
C MET A 179 -0.49 16.23 -0.67
N GLY A 180 -1.76 16.55 -0.94
CA GLY A 180 -2.44 17.68 -0.31
C GLY A 180 -2.50 17.56 1.21
N ALA A 181 -2.80 16.36 1.73
CA ALA A 181 -2.79 16.10 3.16
C ALA A 181 -1.39 16.26 3.77
N TYR A 182 -0.35 15.75 3.10
CA TYR A 182 1.03 15.90 3.53
C TYR A 182 1.47 17.37 3.59
N LEU A 183 1.21 18.13 2.53
CA LEU A 183 1.55 19.56 2.46
C LEU A 183 0.79 20.39 3.50
N PHE A 184 -0.47 20.03 3.77
CA PHE A 184 -1.26 20.67 4.81
C PHE A 184 -0.65 20.46 6.21
N VAL A 185 -0.29 19.22 6.55
CA VAL A 185 0.38 18.92 7.83
C VAL A 185 1.71 19.68 7.92
N LEU A 186 2.52 19.63 6.87
CA LEU A 186 3.79 20.36 6.81
C LEU A 186 3.59 21.87 7.06
N LEU A 187 2.63 22.49 6.37
CA LEU A 187 2.30 23.90 6.53
C LEU A 187 1.92 24.24 7.99
N VAL A 188 1.06 23.43 8.61
CA VAL A 188 0.66 23.62 10.02
C VAL A 188 1.87 23.54 10.94
N LEU A 189 2.74 22.55 10.76
CA LEU A 189 3.93 22.37 11.59
C LEU A 189 4.96 23.50 11.41
N GLU A 190 5.07 24.05 10.20
CA GLU A 190 5.90 25.24 9.93
C GLU A 190 5.36 26.50 10.62
N ILE A 191 4.04 26.71 10.58
CA ILE A 191 3.39 27.83 11.29
C ILE A 191 3.62 27.75 12.80
N LEU A 192 3.59 26.54 13.36
CA LEU A 192 3.81 26.30 14.79
C LEU A 192 5.28 26.44 15.21
N ARG A 193 6.23 26.59 14.27
CA ARG A 193 7.67 26.74 14.50
C ARG A 193 8.25 25.68 15.46
N LEU A 194 7.80 24.45 15.31
CA LEU A 194 8.27 23.33 16.13
C LEU A 194 9.76 23.02 15.83
N PRO A 195 10.51 22.43 16.77
CA PRO A 195 11.84 21.92 16.49
C PRO A 195 11.82 20.87 15.38
N ASP A 196 12.84 20.83 14.53
CA ASP A 196 12.89 19.94 13.35
C ASP A 196 12.66 18.47 13.70
N ALA A 197 13.29 18.00 14.78
CA ALA A 197 13.09 16.62 15.26
C ALA A 197 11.63 16.30 15.61
N LEU A 198 10.88 17.27 16.15
CA LEU A 198 9.46 17.08 16.45
C LEU A 198 8.61 17.16 15.17
N LYS A 199 8.96 18.03 14.22
CA LYS A 199 8.28 18.11 12.92
C LYS A 199 8.41 16.79 12.15
N GLU A 200 9.63 16.25 12.06
CA GLU A 200 9.90 14.97 11.40
C GLU A 200 9.09 13.83 12.02
N LEU A 201 9.09 13.72 13.36
CA LEU A 201 8.31 12.71 14.06
C LEU A 201 6.81 12.81 13.75
N LEU A 202 6.24 14.03 13.78
CA LEU A 202 4.83 14.27 13.49
C LEU A 202 4.48 14.01 12.02
N LEU A 203 5.37 14.36 11.09
CA LEU A 203 5.20 14.08 9.66
C LEU A 203 5.25 12.58 9.36
N THR A 204 6.19 11.84 9.94
CA THR A 204 6.27 10.38 9.79
C THR A 204 5.05 9.70 10.40
N GLY A 205 4.59 10.16 11.57
CA GLY A 205 3.35 9.69 12.18
C GLY A 205 2.13 9.93 11.29
N ALA A 206 1.99 11.14 10.75
CA ALA A 206 0.90 11.48 9.83
C ALA A 206 0.95 10.64 8.54
N ASN A 207 2.14 10.46 7.94
CA ASN A 207 2.31 9.66 6.73
C ASN A 207 1.95 8.20 6.94
N THR A 208 2.28 7.65 8.11
CA THR A 208 1.91 6.28 8.45
C THR A 208 0.39 6.09 8.48
N LEU A 209 -0.36 7.07 9.01
CA LEU A 209 -1.83 7.01 9.04
C LEU A 209 -2.47 7.10 7.66
N VAL A 210 -1.74 7.59 6.64
CA VAL A 210 -2.22 7.59 5.26
C VAL A 210 -2.22 6.17 4.67
N VAL A 211 -1.27 5.32 5.06
CA VAL A 211 -1.11 3.98 4.50
C VAL A 211 -2.35 3.09 4.66
N PRO A 212 -2.96 2.93 5.85
CA PRO A 212 -4.12 2.07 5.96
C PRO A 212 -5.32 2.67 5.18
N VAL A 213 -5.46 4.00 5.12
CA VAL A 213 -6.53 4.67 4.36
C VAL A 213 -6.40 4.34 2.87
N THR A 214 -5.18 4.49 2.33
CA THR A 214 -4.89 4.16 0.93
C THR A 214 -5.03 2.66 0.68
N SER A 215 -4.70 1.81 1.66
CA SER A 215 -4.86 0.36 1.53
C SER A 215 -6.33 -0.04 1.42
N VAL A 216 -7.20 0.55 2.24
CA VAL A 216 -8.65 0.32 2.14
C VAL A 216 -9.21 0.92 0.85
N TYR A 217 -8.75 2.10 0.42
CA TYR A 217 -9.15 2.70 -0.86
C TYR A 217 -8.85 1.76 -2.03
N VAL A 218 -7.61 1.26 -2.13
CA VAL A 218 -7.18 0.36 -3.20
C VAL A 218 -7.89 -0.99 -3.09
N LEU A 219 -8.16 -1.49 -1.87
CA LEU A 219 -8.98 -2.68 -1.64
C LEU A 219 -10.40 -2.52 -2.21
N LEU A 220 -11.06 -1.39 -1.98
CA LEU A 220 -12.40 -1.12 -2.50
C LEU A 220 -12.37 -1.08 -4.03
N MET A 221 -11.39 -0.41 -4.62
CA MET A 221 -11.20 -0.36 -6.07
C MET A 221 -10.94 -1.76 -6.67
N TYR A 222 -10.12 -2.58 -6.01
CA TYR A 222 -9.88 -3.97 -6.36
C TYR A 222 -11.18 -4.79 -6.34
N ARG A 223 -11.99 -4.66 -5.28
CA ARG A 223 -13.27 -5.37 -5.15
C ARG A 223 -14.26 -4.99 -6.25
N GLU A 224 -14.32 -3.70 -6.62
CA GLU A 224 -15.15 -3.23 -7.74
C GLU A 224 -14.72 -3.87 -9.06
N LEU A 225 -13.44 -3.79 -9.42
CA LEU A 225 -12.94 -4.37 -10.69
C LEU A 225 -13.11 -5.88 -10.74
N LYS A 226 -12.86 -6.57 -9.63
CA LYS A 226 -13.09 -8.01 -9.53
C LYS A 226 -14.56 -8.37 -9.75
N SER A 227 -15.49 -7.62 -9.17
CA SER A 227 -16.92 -7.85 -9.34
C SER A 227 -17.37 -7.70 -10.81
N LEU A 228 -16.83 -6.69 -11.51
CA LEU A 228 -17.09 -6.48 -12.94
C LEU A 228 -16.52 -7.61 -13.80
N HIS A 229 -15.34 -8.12 -13.45
CA HIS A 229 -14.73 -9.25 -14.16
C HIS A 229 -15.54 -10.55 -14.01
N HIS A 230 -16.05 -10.84 -12.82
CA HIS A 230 -16.90 -12.02 -12.60
C HIS A 230 -18.26 -11.91 -13.29
N GLY A 231 -18.89 -10.74 -13.28
CA GLY A 231 -20.16 -10.52 -13.98
C GLY A 231 -20.06 -10.71 -15.49
N LYS A 232 -18.90 -10.40 -16.09
CA LYS A 232 -18.66 -10.62 -17.53
C LYS A 232 -18.42 -12.09 -17.91
N ASN A 233 -18.03 -12.94 -16.96
CA ASN A 233 -17.79 -14.37 -17.20
C ASN A 233 -19.03 -15.24 -16.89
N SER A 234 -20.14 -14.64 -16.44
CA SER A 234 -21.42 -15.31 -16.17
C SER A 234 -22.49 -15.05 -17.23
N ASP A 235 -22.20 -14.21 -18.22
CA ASP A 235 -23.03 -13.89 -19.39
C ASP A 235 -22.42 -14.51 -20.65
#